data_AF-W5M2Y8-F1
#
_entry.id   AF-W5M2Y8-F1
#
_cell.length_a   1.000
_cell.length_b   1.000
_cell.length_c   1.000
_cell.angle_alpha   90.00
_cell.angle_beta   90.00
_cell.angle_gamma   90.00
#
_symmetry.space_group_name_H-M   'P 1'
#
loop_
_entity.id
_entity.type
_entity.pdbx_description
1 polymer ?
#
loop_
_entity_poly.entity_id
_entity_poly.type
_entity_poly.pdbx_seq_one_letter_code
_entity_poly.pdbx_strand_id
1 'polypeptide(L)'
;MYEPSHADLQRRAGQPPPLSPAAFVNAAQYANVLEGRFKQLQDEREAVQKKTFTKWVNSHLARVTCRIGDLYTDLRDGRMLIRLLEVLSGEQLVSAPQPPALAPAPALTSASLPLCPCP
;
A
#
# COMPACT_ATOMS: atom_id res chain seq x y z
N MET A 1 14.29 -72.91 -5.72
CA MET A 1 14.71 -71.74 -4.91
C MET A 1 14.84 -70.57 -5.85
N TYR A 2 14.04 -69.53 -5.66
CA TYR A 2 14.09 -68.32 -6.49
C TYR A 2 14.99 -67.31 -5.78
N GLU A 3 16.14 -67.00 -6.37
CA GLU A 3 17.02 -65.92 -5.90
C GLU A 3 16.37 -64.58 -6.28
N PRO A 4 16.10 -63.69 -5.31
CA PRO A 4 15.50 -62.39 -5.60
C PRO A 4 16.46 -61.53 -6.44
N SER A 5 15.94 -60.86 -7.45
CA SER A 5 16.73 -59.97 -8.32
C SER A 5 17.29 -58.78 -7.54
N HIS A 6 18.49 -58.33 -7.90
CA HIS A 6 19.20 -57.20 -7.28
C HIS A 6 18.35 -55.90 -7.25
N ALA A 7 17.41 -55.76 -8.19
CA ALA A 7 16.46 -54.65 -8.24
C ALA A 7 15.46 -54.65 -7.06
N ASP A 8 15.07 -55.81 -6.53
CA ASP A 8 14.18 -55.94 -5.37
C ASP A 8 14.89 -55.61 -4.06
N LEU A 9 16.18 -55.93 -3.94
CA LEU A 9 17.02 -55.50 -2.82
C LEU A 9 17.21 -53.98 -2.80
N GLN A 10 17.39 -53.36 -3.97
CA GLN A 10 17.52 -51.90 -4.07
C GLN A 10 16.23 -51.16 -3.69
N ARG A 11 15.04 -51.69 -4.02
CA ARG A 11 13.76 -51.08 -3.62
C ARG A 11 13.52 -51.14 -2.11
N ARG A 12 14.03 -52.17 -1.44
CA ARG A 12 13.90 -52.34 0.01
C ARG A 12 14.85 -51.46 0.82
N ALA A 13 15.98 -51.06 0.23
CA ALA A 13 17.02 -50.28 0.90
C ALA A 13 16.78 -48.75 0.91
N GLY A 14 15.78 -48.25 0.16
CA GLY A 14 15.48 -46.82 0.05
C GLY A 14 14.14 -46.38 0.65
N GLN A 15 13.35 -47.30 1.21
CA GLN A 15 12.09 -46.94 1.83
C GLN A 15 12.36 -46.47 3.27
N PRO A 16 12.04 -45.21 3.64
CA PRO A 16 12.20 -44.77 5.01
C PRO A 16 11.42 -45.73 5.91
N PRO A 17 11.98 -46.13 7.07
CA PRO A 17 11.32 -47.07 7.96
C PRO A 17 9.90 -46.57 8.24
N PRO A 18 8.88 -47.45 8.24
CA PRO A 18 7.52 -47.02 8.52
C PRO A 18 7.51 -46.37 9.91
N LEU A 19 7.31 -45.05 9.92
CA LEU A 19 7.22 -44.29 11.14
C LEU A 19 6.05 -44.86 11.94
N SER A 20 6.25 -45.12 13.23
CA SER A 20 5.17 -45.53 14.13
C SER A 20 3.98 -44.57 13.97
N PRO A 21 2.73 -45.05 14.07
CA PRO A 21 1.56 -44.17 14.09
C PRO A 21 1.71 -42.99 15.08
N ALA A 22 2.37 -43.22 16.23
CA ALA A 22 2.67 -42.17 17.20
C ALA A 22 3.69 -41.13 16.67
N ALA A 23 4.68 -41.55 15.89
CA ALA A 23 5.65 -40.63 15.28
C ALA A 23 5.00 -39.78 14.19
N PHE A 24 4.07 -40.34 13.41
CA PHE A 24 3.29 -39.58 12.44
C PHE A 24 2.37 -38.56 13.12
N VAL A 25 1.65 -38.96 14.18
CA VAL A 25 0.80 -38.05 14.96
C VAL A 25 1.61 -36.92 15.58
N ASN A 26 2.78 -37.23 16.14
CA ASN A 26 3.67 -36.22 16.72
C ASN A 26 4.19 -35.24 15.65
N ALA A 27 4.63 -35.74 14.49
CA ALA A 27 5.07 -34.90 13.38
C ALA A 27 3.95 -33.98 12.84
N ALA A 28 2.73 -34.50 12.69
CA ALA A 28 1.58 -33.71 12.29
C ALA A 28 1.22 -32.66 13.36
N GLN A 29 1.30 -33.00 14.64
CA GLN A 29 1.09 -32.03 15.73
C GLN A 29 2.12 -30.90 15.69
N TYR A 30 3.41 -31.21 15.51
CA TYR A 30 4.43 -30.18 15.37
C TYR A 30 4.20 -29.29 14.15
N ALA A 31 3.85 -29.88 13.00
CA ALA A 31 3.55 -29.11 11.79
C ALA A 31 2.39 -28.12 12.02
N ASN A 32 1.30 -28.57 12.65
CA ASN A 32 0.16 -27.69 12.97
C ASN A 32 0.52 -26.57 13.96
N VAL A 33 1.34 -26.87 14.98
CA VAL A 33 1.79 -25.85 15.94
C VAL A 33 2.69 -24.82 15.29
N LEU A 34 3.62 -25.25 14.44
CA LEU A 34 4.52 -24.37 13.70
C LEU A 34 3.76 -23.49 12.70
N GLU A 35 2.81 -24.07 11.97
CA GLU A 35 1.93 -23.35 11.04
C GLU A 35 1.11 -22.28 11.78
N GLY A 36 0.49 -22.66 12.91
CA GLY A 36 -0.26 -21.72 13.75
C GLY A 36 0.61 -20.57 14.26
N ARG A 37 1.85 -20.86 14.69
CA ARG A 37 2.81 -19.84 15.12
C ARG A 37 3.21 -18.91 13.97
N PHE A 38 3.45 -19.47 12.78
CA PHE A 38 3.82 -18.69 11.61
C PHE A 38 2.71 -17.72 11.22
N LYS A 39 1.46 -18.20 11.19
CA LYS A 39 0.29 -17.38 10.95
C LYS A 39 0.14 -16.26 11.98
N GLN A 40 0.26 -16.57 13.26
CA GLN A 40 0.19 -15.55 14.32
C GLN A 40 1.26 -14.45 14.14
N LEU A 41 2.49 -14.84 13.79
CA LEU A 41 3.57 -13.88 13.53
C LEU A 41 3.30 -13.03 12.28
N GLN A 42 2.64 -13.57 11.26
CA GLN A 42 2.21 -12.79 10.10
C GLN A 42 1.13 -11.78 10.49
N ASP A 43 0.07 -12.23 11.17
CA ASP A 43 -1.03 -11.36 11.62
C ASP A 43 -0.52 -10.21 12.50
N GLU A 44 0.43 -10.50 13.40
CA GLU A 44 1.06 -9.49 14.25
C GLU A 44 1.86 -8.47 13.42
N ARG A 45 2.65 -8.95 12.44
CA ARG A 45 3.41 -8.07 11.54
C ARG A 45 2.50 -7.17 10.72
N GLU A 46 1.44 -7.72 10.16
CA GLU A 46 0.44 -6.97 9.39
C GLU A 46 -0.25 -5.92 10.25
N ALA A 47 -0.64 -6.26 11.48
CA ALA A 47 -1.25 -5.33 12.42
C ALA A 47 -0.29 -4.18 12.79
N VAL A 48 0.98 -4.49 13.07
CA VAL A 48 2.01 -3.49 13.38
C VAL A 48 2.26 -2.58 12.18
N GLN A 49 2.34 -3.14 10.97
CA GLN A 49 2.51 -2.37 9.74
C GLN A 49 1.32 -1.43 9.51
N LYS A 50 0.08 -1.94 9.60
CA LYS A 50 -1.14 -1.13 9.45
C LYS A 50 -1.15 0.01 10.48
N LYS A 51 -0.85 -0.29 11.75
CA LYS A 51 -0.84 0.71 12.82
C LYS A 51 0.23 1.78 12.61
N THR A 52 1.42 1.36 12.20
CA THR A 52 2.55 2.27 11.95
C THR A 52 2.23 3.20 10.80
N PHE A 53 1.75 2.66 9.69
CA PHE A 53 1.39 3.45 8.53
C PHE A 53 0.21 4.38 8.81
N THR A 54 -0.82 3.90 9.51
CA THR A 54 -1.96 4.74 9.91
C THR A 54 -1.53 5.91 10.80
N LYS A 55 -0.60 5.69 11.74
CA LYS A 55 -0.03 6.76 12.57
C LYS A 55 0.79 7.74 11.73
N TRP A 56 1.60 7.23 10.80
CA TRP A 56 2.41 8.05 9.92
C TRP A 56 1.55 8.95 9.03
N VAL A 57 0.49 8.41 8.40
CA VAL A 57 -0.47 9.19 7.61
C VAL A 57 -1.14 10.26 8.47
N ASN A 58 -1.61 9.89 9.66
CA ASN A 58 -2.24 10.84 10.58
C ASN A 58 -1.28 11.95 11.05
N SER A 59 0.01 11.67 11.21
CA SER A 59 1.00 12.70 11.54
C SER A 59 1.14 13.75 10.43
N HIS A 60 0.98 13.35 9.17
CA HIS A 60 1.03 14.28 8.03
C HIS A 60 -0.30 15.04 7.90
N LEU A 61 -1.43 14.31 7.92
CA LEU A 61 -2.75 14.91 7.78
C LEU A 61 -3.13 15.86 8.94
N ALA A 62 -2.54 15.69 10.12
CA ALA A 62 -2.70 16.62 11.24
C ALA A 62 -2.28 18.05 10.89
N ARG A 63 -1.32 18.24 9.98
CA ARG A 63 -0.86 19.57 9.51
C ARG A 63 -1.95 20.33 8.74
N VAL A 64 -2.90 19.61 8.16
CA VAL A 64 -4.05 20.14 7.40
C VAL A 64 -5.38 19.87 8.12
N THR A 65 -5.34 19.58 9.42
CA THR A 65 -6.51 19.29 10.27
C THR A 65 -7.37 18.11 9.79
N CYS A 66 -6.80 17.18 9.02
CA CYS A 66 -7.45 15.96 8.58
C CYS A 66 -6.96 14.75 9.39
N ARG A 67 -7.79 13.70 9.45
CA ARG A 67 -7.44 12.45 10.13
C ARG A 67 -8.18 11.28 9.48
N ILE A 68 -7.52 10.13 9.42
CA ILE A 68 -8.11 8.85 8.98
C ILE A 68 -8.33 7.92 10.18
N GLY A 69 -9.45 7.20 10.14
CA GLY A 69 -9.85 6.19 11.12
C GLY A 69 -9.50 4.78 10.67
N ASP A 70 -9.84 4.43 9.43
CA ASP A 70 -9.44 3.16 8.82
C ASP A 70 -8.72 3.38 7.49
N LEU A 71 -7.49 2.85 7.44
CA LEU A 71 -6.58 3.02 6.32
C LEU A 71 -7.15 2.52 4.98
N TYR A 72 -7.87 1.40 4.99
CA TYR A 72 -8.34 0.75 3.77
C TYR A 72 -9.60 1.39 3.22
N THR A 73 -10.46 1.91 4.09
CA THR A 73 -11.66 2.63 3.65
C THR A 73 -11.36 4.06 3.27
N ASP A 74 -10.57 4.77 4.08
CA ASP A 74 -10.41 6.22 3.97
C ASP A 74 -9.46 6.64 2.85
N LEU A 75 -8.56 5.74 2.42
CA LEU A 75 -7.71 5.96 1.25
C LEU A 75 -8.29 5.40 -0.06
N ARG A 76 -9.42 4.67 0.00
CA ARG A 76 -9.97 3.96 -1.16
C ARG A 76 -10.47 4.86 -2.27
N ASP A 77 -11.09 5.98 -1.89
CA ASP A 77 -11.64 6.97 -2.81
C ASP A 77 -10.56 7.90 -3.41
N GLY A 78 -9.31 7.78 -2.92
CA GLY A 78 -8.16 8.56 -3.36
C GLY A 78 -8.13 10.00 -2.84
N ARG A 79 -9.19 10.51 -2.20
CA ARG A 79 -9.25 11.92 -1.77
C ARG A 79 -8.24 12.20 -0.67
N MET A 80 -8.20 11.35 0.35
CA MET A 80 -7.22 11.46 1.43
C MET A 80 -5.80 11.15 0.97
N LEU A 81 -5.65 10.31 -0.06
CA LEU A 81 -4.36 10.03 -0.67
C LEU A 81 -3.80 11.27 -1.39
N ILE A 82 -4.62 12.01 -2.14
CA ILE A 82 -4.21 13.27 -2.78
C ILE A 82 -3.78 14.28 -1.71
N ARG A 83 -4.58 14.47 -0.65
CA ARG A 83 -4.21 15.38 0.47
C ARG A 83 -2.89 15.00 1.13
N LEU A 84 -2.67 13.71 1.34
CA LEU A 84 -1.41 13.21 1.90
C LEU A 84 -0.24 13.56 0.98
N LEU A 85 -0.38 13.34 -0.33
CA LEU A 85 0.65 13.66 -1.32
C LEU A 85 0.94 15.16 -1.37
N GLU A 86 -0.07 16.03 -1.28
CA GLU A 86 0.10 17.49 -1.21
C GLU A 86 0.93 17.92 0.01
N VAL A 87 0.65 17.32 1.17
CA VAL A 87 1.38 17.63 2.41
C VAL A 87 2.83 17.12 2.36
N LEU A 88 3.07 16.02 1.65
CA LEU A 88 4.39 15.43 1.48
C LEU A 88 5.24 16.19 0.46
N SER A 89 4.66 16.58 -0.68
CA SER A 89 5.36 17.34 -1.73
C SER A 89 5.51 18.82 -1.37
N GLY A 90 4.60 19.36 -0.54
CA GLY A 90 4.51 20.80 -0.29
C GLY A 90 3.86 21.58 -1.43
N GLU A 91 3.33 20.89 -2.44
CA GLU A 91 2.68 21.47 -3.61
C GLU A 91 1.20 21.09 -3.65
N GLN A 92 0.36 21.96 -4.22
CA GLN A 92 -1.07 21.69 -4.38
C GLN A 92 -1.28 20.83 -5.63
N LEU A 93 -1.82 19.62 -5.46
CA LEU A 93 -1.97 18.62 -6.52
C LEU A 93 -3.36 18.67 -7.15
N VAL A 94 -4.36 19.19 -6.41
CA VAL A 94 -5.62 19.59 -7.03
C VAL A 94 -5.38 20.88 -7.79
N SER A 95 -5.16 20.75 -9.09
CA SER A 95 -5.45 21.81 -10.05
C SER A 95 -6.94 22.11 -9.99
N ALA A 96 -7.36 23.00 -9.07
CA ALA A 96 -8.53 23.79 -9.35
C ALA A 96 -8.35 24.35 -10.77
N PRO A 97 -9.36 24.29 -11.66
CA PRO A 97 -9.25 24.96 -12.94
C PRO A 97 -8.92 26.41 -12.65
N GLN A 98 -7.66 26.80 -12.92
CA GLN A 98 -7.27 28.20 -12.92
C GLN A 98 -8.24 28.84 -13.92
N PRO A 99 -9.13 29.77 -13.52
CA PRO A 99 -9.80 30.58 -14.52
C PRO A 99 -8.69 31.15 -15.42
N PRO A 100 -8.84 31.09 -16.76
CA PRO A 100 -7.79 31.51 -17.66
C PRO A 100 -7.33 32.88 -17.22
N ALA A 101 -6.04 32.99 -16.90
CA ALA A 101 -5.43 34.23 -16.44
C ALA A 101 -5.96 35.34 -17.35
N LEU A 102 -6.79 36.24 -16.79
CA LEU A 102 -7.31 37.40 -17.50
C LEU A 102 -6.10 38.08 -18.12
N ALA A 103 -5.99 37.99 -19.44
CA ALA A 103 -4.95 38.68 -20.19
C ALA A 103 -4.97 40.14 -19.74
N PRO A 104 -3.81 40.77 -19.52
CA PRO A 104 -3.78 42.19 -19.21
C PRO A 104 -4.55 42.90 -20.33
N ALA A 105 -5.65 43.57 -19.98
CA ALA A 105 -6.39 44.39 -20.91
C ALA A 105 -5.39 45.35 -21.56
N PRO A 106 -5.34 45.45 -22.91
CA PRO A 106 -4.45 46.40 -23.54
C PRO A 106 -4.80 47.78 -22.96
N ALA A 107 -3.82 48.41 -22.34
CA ALA A 107 -3.95 49.78 -21.87
C ALA A 107 -4.43 50.59 -23.07
N LEU A 108 -5.64 51.15 -22.97
CA LEU A 108 -6.10 52.19 -23.87
C LEU A 108 -5.14 53.36 -23.63
N THR A 109 -4.03 53.36 -24.36
CA THR A 109 -3.12 54.49 -24.40
C THR A 109 -3.93 55.65 -24.92
N SER A 110 -4.11 56.65 -24.07
CA SER A 110 -4.64 57.99 -24.33
C SER A 110 -4.40 58.40 -25.78
N ALA A 111 -5.37 58.11 -26.65
CA ALA A 111 -5.45 58.73 -27.95
C ALA A 111 -5.91 60.16 -27.67
N SER A 112 -4.95 61.08 -27.72
CA SER A 112 -5.18 62.52 -27.76
C SER A 112 -6.33 62.81 -28.72
N LEU A 113 -7.48 63.16 -28.18
CA LEU A 113 -8.52 63.82 -28.94
C LEU A 113 -7.93 65.15 -29.42
N PRO A 114 -7.87 65.41 -30.74
CA PRO A 114 -7.48 66.73 -31.21
C PRO A 114 -8.56 67.71 -30.74
N LEU A 115 -8.13 68.74 -30.00
CA LEU A 115 -8.94 69.91 -29.70
C LEU A 115 -9.40 70.51 -31.03
N CYS A 116 -10.67 70.32 -31.37
CA CYS A 116 -11.32 71.12 -32.42
C CYS A 116 -11.47 72.55 -31.89
N PRO A 117 -10.94 73.58 -32.58
CA PRO A 117 -11.30 74.95 -32.27
C PRO A 117 -12.57 75.35 -33.03
N CYS A 118 -13.34 76.23 -32.39
CA CYS A 118 -14.32 77.18 -32.97
C CYS A 118 -15.73 76.65 -33.29
N PRO A 119 -16.75 77.53 -33.37
CA PRO A 119 -16.71 79.01 -33.40
C PRO A 119 -17.06 79.74 -32.09
#